data_AF-A0A357SY78-F1
#
_entry.id   AF-A0A357SY78-F1
#
_cell.length_a   1.000
_cell.length_b   1.000
_cell.length_c   1.000
_cell.angle_alpha   90.00
_cell.angle_beta   90.00
_cell.angle_gamma   90.00
#
_symmetry.space_group_name_H-M   'P 1'
#
loop_
_entity.id
_entity.type
_entity.pdbx_description
1 polymer ?
#
loop_
_entity_poly.entity_id
_entity_poly.type
_entity_poly.pdbx_seq_one_letter_code
_entity_poly.pdbx_strand_id
1 'polypeptide(L)'
;DAALIIGWDEILNRAERQEEFIREHSSSTQVEPVQELLKRYVSFALFGCNNTPLFSYDTKQMRPEAKRAYEEHVWKEEKGNFSALINEYLSVLKENDYRLTAEVDAFRKKAVFP
;
A
#
# COMPACT_ATOMS: atom_id res chain seq x y z
N ASP A 1 12.43 -20.32 -8.31
CA ASP A 1 13.07 -19.03 -7.99
C ASP A 1 12.59 -18.50 -6.66
N ALA A 2 13.52 -18.38 -5.72
CA ALA A 2 13.33 -17.71 -4.44
C ALA A 2 13.25 -16.20 -4.69
N ALA A 3 12.09 -15.74 -5.16
CA ALA A 3 11.80 -14.32 -5.19
C ALA A 3 11.93 -13.80 -3.76
N LEU A 4 12.81 -12.84 -3.54
CA LEU A 4 12.95 -12.13 -2.26
C LEU A 4 11.54 -11.65 -1.86
N ILE A 5 10.90 -12.34 -0.92
CA ILE A 5 9.63 -11.89 -0.35
C ILE A 5 10.00 -10.69 0.51
N ILE A 6 9.95 -9.49 -0.07
CA ILE A 6 10.07 -8.26 0.72
C ILE A 6 8.90 -8.22 1.71
N GLY A 7 9.19 -7.82 2.95
CA GLY A 7 8.17 -7.72 4.00
C GLY A 7 7.15 -6.62 3.70
N TRP A 8 6.01 -6.64 4.40
CA TRP A 8 5.00 -5.59 4.29
C TRP A 8 5.56 -4.22 4.68
N ASP A 9 6.33 -4.13 5.77
CA ASP A 9 7.02 -2.90 6.17
C ASP A 9 7.91 -2.35 5.06
N GLU A 10 8.58 -3.22 4.31
CA GLU A 10 9.44 -2.80 3.21
C GLU A 10 8.64 -2.25 2.02
N ILE A 11 7.46 -2.81 1.74
CA ILE A 11 6.54 -2.27 0.73
C ILE A 11 6.12 -0.84 1.12
N LEU A 12 5.69 -0.65 2.37
CA LEU A 12 5.22 0.65 2.87
C LEU A 12 6.35 1.70 2.86
N ASN A 13 7.51 1.34 3.40
CA ASN A 13 8.68 2.23 3.44
C ASN A 13 9.18 2.61 2.05
N ARG A 14 9.14 1.70 1.07
CA ARG A 14 9.57 1.99 -0.29
C ARG A 14 8.62 2.97 -0.97
N ALA A 15 7.31 2.82 -0.79
CA ALA A 15 6.32 3.77 -1.30
C ALA A 15 6.53 5.18 -0.72
N GLU A 16 6.66 5.31 0.59
CA GLU A 16 6.91 6.62 1.22
C GLU A 16 8.20 7.27 0.72
N ARG A 17 9.28 6.51 0.56
CA ARG A 17 10.55 7.03 0.02
C ARG A 17 10.43 7.46 -1.44
N GLN A 18 9.66 6.75 -2.25
CA GLN A 18 9.41 7.12 -3.65
C GLN A 18 8.62 8.42 -3.73
N GLU A 19 7.59 8.55 -2.90
CA GLU A 19 6.81 9.78 -2.78
C GLU A 19 7.67 10.97 -2.29
N GLU A 20 8.47 10.76 -1.26
CA GLU A 20 9.40 11.76 -0.73
C GLU A 20 10.41 12.20 -1.81
N PHE A 21 10.98 11.26 -2.57
CA PHE A 21 11.87 11.55 -3.68
C PHE A 21 11.21 12.42 -4.75
N ILE A 22 9.98 12.09 -5.18
CA ILE A 22 9.25 12.86 -6.19
C ILE A 22 9.01 14.29 -5.71
N ARG A 23 8.67 14.46 -4.42
CA ARG A 23 8.44 15.77 -3.81
C ARG A 23 9.72 16.60 -3.70
N GLU A 24 10.82 15.99 -3.27
CA GLU A 24 12.08 16.70 -2.99
C GLU A 24 12.95 16.92 -4.23
N HIS A 25 12.77 16.10 -5.27
CA HIS A 25 13.56 16.13 -6.49
C HIS A 25 12.70 16.29 -7.75
N SER A 26 11.69 17.17 -7.69
CA SER A 26 10.70 17.37 -8.76
C SER A 26 11.28 17.75 -10.14
N SER A 27 12.51 18.25 -10.20
CA SER A 27 13.23 18.57 -11.45
C SER A 27 14.13 17.43 -11.96
N SER A 28 14.22 16.32 -11.24
CA SER A 28 15.05 15.16 -11.62
C SER A 28 14.47 14.43 -12.82
N THR A 29 15.33 13.95 -13.71
CA THR A 29 14.94 13.05 -14.81
C THR A 29 14.43 11.70 -14.33
N GLN A 30 14.61 11.38 -13.04
CA GLN A 30 14.12 10.14 -12.43
C GLN A 30 12.68 10.24 -11.89
N VAL A 31 12.06 11.42 -11.91
CA VAL A 31 10.71 11.59 -11.34
C VAL A 31 9.69 10.66 -12.00
N GLU A 32 9.63 10.62 -13.32
CA GLU A 32 8.66 9.78 -14.05
C GLU A 32 8.90 8.27 -13.79
N PRO A 33 10.13 7.73 -13.89
CA PRO A 33 10.40 6.35 -13.47
C PRO A 33 10.01 6.04 -12.02
N VAL A 34 10.26 6.96 -11.10
CA VAL A 34 9.93 6.78 -9.67
C VAL A 34 8.43 6.87 -9.43
N GLN A 35 7.69 7.67 -10.20
CA GLN A 35 6.22 7.70 -10.18
C GLN A 35 5.62 6.36 -10.60
N GLU A 36 6.16 5.71 -11.64
CA GLU A 36 5.71 4.38 -12.05
C GLU A 36 6.01 3.32 -10.99
N LEU A 37 7.16 3.44 -10.31
CA LEU A 37 7.45 2.61 -9.14
C LEU A 37 6.43 2.86 -8.03
N LEU A 38 6.16 4.12 -7.66
CA LEU A 38 5.19 4.46 -6.63
C LEU A 38 3.80 3.87 -6.93
N LYS A 39 3.29 4.01 -8.15
CA LYS A 39 2.02 3.41 -8.57
C LYS A 39 2.01 1.89 -8.34
N ARG A 40 3.10 1.21 -8.65
CA ARG A 40 3.25 -0.23 -8.42
C ARG A 40 3.23 -0.56 -6.92
N TYR A 41 3.93 0.21 -6.08
CA TYR A 41 3.95 -0.02 -4.64
C TYR A 41 2.62 0.34 -3.95
N VAL A 42 1.88 1.33 -4.46
CA VAL A 42 0.49 1.59 -4.07
C VAL A 42 -0.37 0.35 -4.33
N SER A 43 -0.26 -0.24 -5.52
CA SER A 43 -0.97 -1.49 -5.82
C SER A 43 -0.54 -2.64 -4.89
N PHE A 44 0.74 -2.75 -4.56
CA PHE A 44 1.20 -3.77 -3.61
C PHE A 44 0.65 -3.54 -2.20
N ALA A 45 0.56 -2.30 -1.73
CA ALA A 45 -0.02 -1.97 -0.44
C ALA A 45 -1.55 -2.20 -0.38
N LEU A 46 -2.26 -2.12 -1.51
CA LEU A 46 -3.72 -2.30 -1.50
C LEU A 46 -4.16 -3.74 -1.79
N PHE A 47 -3.39 -4.48 -2.59
CA PHE A 47 -3.78 -5.81 -3.09
C PHE A 47 -2.83 -6.93 -2.65
N GLY A 48 -1.58 -6.59 -2.30
CA GLY A 48 -0.49 -7.54 -2.16
C GLY A 48 0.16 -7.90 -3.49
N CYS A 49 1.10 -8.84 -3.42
CA CYS A 49 1.80 -9.38 -4.58
C CYS A 49 1.08 -10.63 -5.09
N ASN A 50 1.31 -11.03 -6.34
CA ASN A 50 0.69 -12.22 -6.95
C ASN A 50 0.82 -13.49 -6.08
N ASN A 51 1.99 -13.69 -5.46
CA ASN A 51 2.27 -14.85 -4.62
C ASN A 51 1.94 -14.63 -3.13
N THR A 52 1.71 -13.38 -2.74
CA THR A 52 1.45 -12.96 -1.35
C THR A 52 0.33 -11.93 -1.35
N PRO A 53 -0.93 -12.34 -1.63
CA PRO A 53 -2.06 -11.42 -1.63
C PRO A 53 -2.27 -10.87 -0.22
N LEU A 54 -2.75 -9.63 -0.11
CA LEU A 54 -2.98 -8.97 1.18
C LEU A 54 -4.02 -9.71 2.02
N PHE A 55 -5.02 -10.30 1.36
CA PHE A 55 -6.09 -11.07 1.97
C PHE A 55 -5.95 -12.55 1.65
N SER A 56 -6.28 -13.40 2.62
CA SER A 56 -6.42 -14.84 2.42
C SER A 56 -7.50 -15.14 1.38
N TYR A 57 -7.25 -16.10 0.51
CA TYR A 57 -8.25 -16.53 -0.47
C TYR A 57 -9.47 -17.19 0.19
N ASP A 58 -9.24 -17.97 1.25
CA ASP A 58 -10.26 -18.78 1.91
C ASP A 58 -11.10 -17.94 2.88
N THR A 59 -10.41 -17.21 3.76
CA THR A 59 -11.09 -16.49 4.85
C THR A 59 -11.39 -15.05 4.49
N LYS A 60 -10.81 -14.52 3.41
CA LYS A 60 -10.84 -13.08 3.07
C LYS A 60 -10.26 -12.16 4.16
N GLN A 61 -9.62 -12.73 5.18
CA GLN A 61 -9.01 -11.96 6.26
C GLN A 61 -7.67 -11.39 5.77
N MET A 62 -7.37 -10.14 6.15
CA MET A 62 -6.03 -9.57 5.97
C MET A 62 -5.00 -10.45 6.66
N ARG A 63 -3.85 -10.64 6.03
CA ARG A 63 -2.76 -11.41 6.62
C ARG A 63 -2.31 -10.77 7.94
N PRO A 64 -2.13 -11.54 9.04
CA PRO A 64 -1.73 -10.99 10.32
C PRO A 64 -0.44 -10.17 10.27
N GLU A 65 0.54 -10.61 9.47
CA GLU A 65 1.82 -9.91 9.30
C GLU A 65 1.63 -8.57 8.58
N ALA A 66 0.71 -8.51 7.62
CA ALA A 66 0.37 -7.27 6.93
C ALA A 66 -0.38 -6.33 7.89
N LYS A 67 -1.40 -6.84 8.58
CA LYS A 67 -2.16 -6.04 9.56
C LYS A 67 -1.23 -5.39 10.58
N ARG A 68 -0.32 -6.18 11.15
CA ARG A 68 0.68 -5.70 12.11
C ARG A 68 1.55 -4.59 11.52
N ALA A 69 2.11 -4.79 10.33
CA ALA A 69 2.92 -3.76 9.66
C ALA A 69 2.14 -2.45 9.51
N TYR A 70 0.86 -2.50 9.11
CA TYR A 70 0.08 -1.28 8.85
C TYR A 70 -0.32 -0.57 10.15
N GLU A 71 -0.63 -1.33 11.21
CA GLU A 71 -1.00 -0.78 12.52
C GLU A 71 0.20 -0.23 13.29
N GLU A 72 1.39 -0.82 13.13
CA GLU A 72 2.63 -0.35 13.77
C GLU A 72 3.32 0.78 12.98
N HIS A 73 3.00 0.96 11.69
CA HIS A 73 3.58 2.01 10.86
C HIS A 73 3.10 3.41 11.24
N VAL A 74 4.00 4.38 11.22
CA VAL A 74 3.68 5.79 11.51
C VAL A 74 3.38 6.52 10.21
N TRP A 75 2.10 6.70 9.92
CA TRP A 75 1.60 7.38 8.73
C TRP A 75 1.67 8.90 8.87
N LYS A 76 2.60 9.52 8.15
CA LYS A 76 2.79 10.97 8.11
C LYS A 76 2.07 11.56 6.90
N GLU A 77 0.78 11.85 7.03
CA GLU A 77 -0.04 12.37 5.92
C GLU A 77 0.51 13.69 5.35
N GLU A 78 1.19 14.49 6.16
CA GLU A 78 1.85 15.72 5.71
C GLU A 78 2.98 15.47 4.71
N LYS A 79 3.46 14.22 4.59
CA LYS A 79 4.53 13.84 3.67
C LYS A 79 4.05 13.43 2.29
N GLY A 80 2.75 13.16 2.10
CA GLY A 80 2.18 12.96 0.78
C GLY A 80 0.89 12.11 0.74
N ASN A 81 0.43 11.90 -0.49
CA ASN A 81 -0.85 11.26 -0.81
C ASN A 81 -0.85 9.76 -0.51
N PHE A 82 0.30 9.08 -0.52
CA PHE A 82 0.38 7.66 -0.18
C PHE A 82 -0.02 7.42 1.26
N SER A 83 0.58 8.16 2.21
CA SER A 83 0.30 7.98 3.63
C SER A 83 -1.16 8.36 3.97
N ALA A 84 -1.71 9.41 3.34
CA ALA A 84 -3.13 9.75 3.45
C ALA A 84 -4.04 8.62 2.94
N LEU A 85 -3.74 8.08 1.75
CA LEU A 85 -4.47 6.95 1.17
C LEU A 85 -4.49 5.73 2.09
N ILE A 86 -3.35 5.38 2.71
CA ILE A 86 -3.30 4.21 3.60
C ILE A 86 -4.06 4.47 4.91
N ASN A 87 -4.06 5.68 5.45
CA ASN A 87 -4.87 6.02 6.62
C ASN A 87 -6.38 5.94 6.34
N GLU A 88 -6.82 6.44 5.20
CA GLU A 88 -8.19 6.24 4.73
C GLU A 88 -8.52 4.74 4.59
N TYR A 89 -7.62 3.98 3.96
CA TYR A 89 -7.80 2.55 3.78
C TYR A 89 -7.89 1.80 5.12
N LEU A 90 -7.04 2.14 6.09
CA LEU A 90 -7.05 1.53 7.42
C LEU A 90 -8.36 1.79 8.16
N SER A 91 -8.99 2.95 7.93
CA SER A 91 -10.29 3.27 8.50
C SER A 91 -11.37 2.34 7.94
N VAL A 92 -11.42 2.18 6.61
CA VAL A 92 -12.33 1.24 5.93
C VAL A 92 -12.07 -0.21 6.36
N LEU A 93 -10.80 -0.61 6.50
CA LEU A 93 -10.43 -1.95 6.97
C LEU A 93 -10.91 -2.21 8.40
N LYS A 94 -10.75 -1.24 9.32
CA LYS A 94 -11.21 -1.37 10.71
C LYS A 94 -12.72 -1.52 10.80
N GLU A 95 -13.47 -0.74 10.03
CA GLU A 95 -14.94 -0.82 9.96
C GLU A 95 -15.42 -2.17 9.40
N ASN A 96 -14.58 -2.84 8.62
CA ASN A 96 -14.87 -4.13 7.98
C ASN A 96 -14.12 -5.31 8.63
N ASP A 97 -13.70 -5.20 9.89
CA ASP A 97 -12.99 -6.24 10.64
C ASP A 97 -11.76 -6.81 9.92
N TYR A 98 -11.07 -5.98 9.14
CA TYR A 98 -9.93 -6.32 8.29
C TYR A 98 -10.22 -7.47 7.30
N ARG A 99 -11.45 -7.53 6.80
CA ARG A 99 -11.91 -8.51 5.81
C ARG A 99 -12.09 -7.86 4.45
N LEU A 100 -11.75 -8.58 3.37
CA LEU A 100 -12.07 -8.16 2.01
C LEU A 100 -13.57 -8.28 1.74
N THR A 101 -14.31 -7.25 2.13
CA THR A 101 -15.72 -7.05 1.81
C THR A 101 -15.88 -6.34 0.47
N ALA A 102 -17.12 -6.17 0.00
CA ALA A 102 -17.41 -5.40 -1.21
C ALA A 102 -16.98 -3.93 -1.08
N GLU A 103 -17.11 -3.35 0.11
CA GLU A 103 -16.69 -1.97 0.39
C GLU A 103 -15.16 -1.82 0.33
N VAL A 104 -14.44 -2.71 1.01
CA VAL A 104 -12.97 -2.75 0.97
C VAL A 104 -12.47 -2.96 -0.48
N ASP A 105 -13.12 -3.85 -1.24
CA ASP A 105 -12.77 -4.09 -2.65
C ASP A 105 -13.07 -2.87 -3.55
N ALA A 106 -14.18 -2.17 -3.31
CA ALA A 106 -14.53 -0.96 -4.04
C ALA A 106 -13.53 0.18 -3.75
N PHE A 107 -13.17 0.38 -2.48
CA PHE A 107 -12.17 1.38 -2.06
C PHE A 107 -10.85 1.16 -2.80
N ARG A 108 -10.27 -0.04 -2.71
CA ARG A 108 -8.97 -0.33 -3.32
C ARG A 108 -8.99 -0.17 -4.84
N LYS A 109 -10.07 -0.57 -5.52
CA LYS A 109 -10.19 -0.43 -6.98
C LYS A 109 -10.26 1.03 -7.40
N LYS A 110 -11.04 1.84 -6.68
CA LYS A 110 -11.12 3.29 -6.93
C LYS A 110 -9.75 3.98 -6.75
N ALA A 111 -8.95 3.55 -5.78
CA ALA A 111 -7.65 4.15 -5.50
C ALA A 111 -6.59 3.93 -6.60
N VAL A 112 -6.62 2.80 -7.33
CA VAL A 112 -5.67 2.51 -8.44
C VAL A 112 -6.26 2.76 -9.84
N PHE A 113 -7.59 2.82 -9.97
CA PHE A 113 -8.28 3.14 -11.21
C PHE A 113 -9.21 4.36 -11.01
N PRO A 114 -8.65 5.55 -10.73
CA PRO A 114 -9.43 6.77 -10.55
C PRO A 114 -10.13 7.24 -11.84
#